data_AF-A0A480AMR8-F1
#
_entry.id   AF-A0A480AMR8-F1
#
_cell.length_a   1.000
_cell.length_b   1.000
_cell.length_c   1.000
_cell.angle_alpha   90.00
_cell.angle_beta   90.00
_cell.angle_gamma   90.00
#
_symmetry.space_group_name_H-M   'P 1'
#
loop_
_entity.id
_entity.type
_entity.pdbx_description
1 polymer ?
#
loop_
_entity_poly.entity_id
_entity_poly.type
_entity_poly.pdbx_seq_one_letter_code
_entity_poly.pdbx_strand_id
1 'polypeptide(L)'
;MTPTAWQQQAVRLLQAPWQWRRNDGRLWALGFYGLVLGLLLVLPALAALVWLPRPTDWAAVAGLACLALLLLFGVQFGALLRLDHPHAARLVPGHPAALRCTAVGLWLGLVLMAGCATATGALLLDRPAAVFGVGVGLALSTAMLFVALAVRWWWAWLALSVAGGLGGWQPWSGLVAQALRGLQQAWLAQPLAVTVGVLLLQGLLLCSLFGRGDARHVRAHGQRERMRRIMVAGAVGQKPTLAAYGRWGEWLGSPAQRVADAWLAHVCRVAQPRTGSVMARAEIVLHGAQHWVRQVGTVLLVQGALLLCLALVVRHTGVAPVQLLEHGQVGIAIGMASMAMTAVVSLPGALWTSRREQALLMLLPGMPQGRALNRALGWRQLRHALALWAALLPLVLLAAWVGQLLPVLAFLAMVPPLSAWLWRDAARLRAASPTAAMLPMGLCLAGGVASHVLLRSVPEALLPWALAMASLTAGLMGWRWRLLLRLPQALPAGRLA
;
A
#
# COMPACT_ATOMS: atom_id res chain seq x y z
N MET A 1 33.23 19.70 23.51
CA MET A 1 33.63 18.37 23.00
C MET A 1 33.24 18.27 21.54
N THR A 2 34.19 18.06 20.64
CA THR A 2 33.89 17.83 19.21
C THR A 2 33.29 16.43 19.04
N PRO A 3 32.17 16.29 18.30
CA PRO A 3 31.56 14.97 18.10
C PRO A 3 32.52 14.04 17.36
N THR A 4 32.65 12.80 17.86
CA THR A 4 33.55 11.81 17.26
C THR A 4 33.12 11.50 15.81
N ALA A 5 34.04 11.03 14.97
CA ALA A 5 33.75 10.67 13.58
C ALA A 5 32.55 9.71 13.47
N TRP A 6 32.42 8.79 14.43
CA TRP A 6 31.29 7.86 14.56
C TRP A 6 29.95 8.55 14.84
N GLN A 7 29.93 9.54 15.73
CA GLN A 7 28.72 10.32 16.03
C GLN A 7 28.28 11.13 14.80
N GLN A 8 29.23 11.76 14.10
CA GLN A 8 28.93 12.50 12.87
C GLN A 8 28.37 11.59 11.78
N GLN A 9 28.91 10.36 11.65
CA GLN A 9 28.39 9.37 10.71
C GLN A 9 26.97 8.93 11.09
N ALA A 10 26.69 8.62 12.36
CA ALA A 10 25.36 8.23 12.82
C ALA A 10 24.31 9.32 12.54
N VAL A 11 24.63 10.59 12.81
CA VAL A 11 23.74 11.73 12.49
C VAL A 11 23.45 11.80 10.99
N ARG A 12 24.47 11.65 10.13
CA ARG A 12 24.28 11.64 8.67
C ARG A 12 23.40 10.47 8.21
N LEU A 13 23.57 9.28 8.81
CA LEU A 13 22.76 8.10 8.49
C LEU A 13 21.27 8.32 8.88
N LEU A 14 21.00 8.94 10.04
CA LEU A 14 19.62 9.25 10.49
C LEU A 14 18.98 10.41 9.71
N GLN A 15 19.79 11.30 9.13
CA GLN A 15 19.33 12.38 8.26
C GLN A 15 19.04 11.93 6.82
N ALA A 16 19.64 10.81 6.38
CA ALA A 16 19.52 10.29 5.02
C ALA A 16 18.07 10.23 4.47
N PRO A 17 17.05 9.71 5.18
CA PRO A 17 15.69 9.67 4.63
C PRO A 17 15.12 11.06 4.34
N TRP A 18 15.45 12.05 5.16
CA TRP A 18 15.01 13.43 5.00
C TRP A 18 15.75 14.13 3.86
N GLN A 19 17.06 13.87 3.74
CA GLN A 19 17.88 14.38 2.65
C GLN A 19 17.47 13.79 1.31
N TRP A 20 17.19 12.49 1.21
CA TRP A 20 16.70 11.88 -0.03
C TRP A 20 15.38 12.50 -0.47
N ARG A 21 14.44 12.69 0.45
CA ARG A 21 13.15 13.34 0.13
C ARG A 21 13.31 14.80 -0.28
N ARG A 22 14.27 15.51 0.32
CA ARG A 22 14.62 16.89 -0.06
C ARG A 22 15.22 16.93 -1.47
N ASN A 23 16.14 16.02 -1.77
CA ASN A 23 16.84 15.93 -3.05
C ASN A 23 15.93 15.45 -4.20
N ASP A 24 14.87 14.69 -3.90
CA ASP A 24 13.82 14.35 -4.87
C ASP A 24 12.97 15.57 -5.28
N GLY A 25 13.29 16.79 -4.79
CA GLY A 25 12.81 18.07 -5.31
C GLY A 25 11.36 18.42 -4.96
N ARG A 26 10.78 17.77 -3.96
CA ARG A 26 9.33 17.85 -3.67
C ARG A 26 9.06 18.11 -2.19
N LEU A 27 9.45 19.28 -1.68
CA LEU A 27 9.14 19.72 -0.31
C LEU A 27 7.63 19.65 0.00
N TRP A 28 6.77 19.89 -0.99
CA TRP A 28 5.33 19.71 -0.84
C TRP A 28 4.94 18.28 -0.44
N ALA A 29 5.71 17.26 -0.84
CA ALA A 29 5.43 15.87 -0.49
C ALA A 29 5.62 15.64 1.01
N LEU A 30 6.58 16.32 1.65
CA LEU A 30 6.71 16.32 3.11
C LEU A 30 5.48 16.94 3.77
N GLY A 31 5.00 18.07 3.25
CA GLY A 31 3.76 18.70 3.72
C GLY A 31 2.54 17.77 3.58
N PHE A 32 2.40 17.10 2.44
CA PHE A 32 1.33 16.14 2.21
C PHE A 32 1.44 14.90 3.12
N TYR A 33 2.62 14.33 3.29
CA TYR A 33 2.81 13.23 4.24
C TYR A 33 2.53 13.68 5.68
N GLY A 34 2.92 14.90 6.05
CA GLY A 34 2.61 15.51 7.33
C GLY A 34 1.10 15.70 7.53
N LEU A 35 0.39 16.17 6.50
CA LEU A 35 -1.08 16.27 6.49
C LEU A 35 -1.72 14.89 6.68
N VAL A 36 -1.30 13.89 5.90
CA VAL A 36 -1.83 12.52 6.00
C VAL A 36 -1.56 11.94 7.40
N LEU A 37 -0.36 12.13 7.94
CA LEU A 37 -0.03 11.70 9.30
C LEU A 37 -0.89 12.42 10.34
N GLY A 38 -1.10 13.73 10.17
CA GLY A 38 -1.98 14.53 11.02
C GLY A 38 -3.43 14.03 10.98
N LEU A 39 -3.95 13.76 9.79
CA LEU A 39 -5.31 13.23 9.61
C LEU A 39 -5.47 11.80 10.13
N LEU A 40 -4.44 10.96 10.05
CA LEU A 40 -4.51 9.55 10.47
C LEU A 40 -4.17 9.32 11.94
N LEU A 41 -3.37 10.19 12.56
CA LEU A 41 -2.89 10.01 13.93
C LEU A 41 -3.35 11.12 14.87
N VAL A 42 -3.26 12.38 14.47
CA VAL A 42 -3.56 13.52 15.35
C VAL A 42 -5.06 13.77 15.44
N LEU A 43 -5.77 13.81 14.31
CA LEU A 43 -7.22 14.03 14.32
C LEU A 43 -7.97 12.93 15.10
N PRO A 44 -7.65 11.63 14.93
CA PRO A 44 -8.27 10.58 15.74
C PRO A 44 -7.90 10.66 17.22
N ALA A 45 -6.69 11.11 17.57
CA ALA A 45 -6.30 11.34 18.95
C ALA A 45 -7.12 12.47 19.59
N LEU A 46 -7.31 13.59 18.88
CA LEU A 46 -8.17 14.69 19.34
C LEU A 46 -9.64 14.25 19.44
N ALA A 47 -10.13 13.52 18.44
CA ALA A 47 -11.47 12.94 18.44
C ALA A 47 -11.68 12.00 19.63
N ALA A 48 -10.68 11.17 19.95
CA ALA A 48 -10.72 10.28 21.10
C ALA A 48 -10.87 11.07 22.41
N LEU A 49 -10.11 12.16 22.59
CA LEU A 49 -10.20 13.04 23.77
C LEU A 49 -11.56 13.74 23.92
N VAL A 50 -12.28 13.96 22.82
CA VAL A 50 -13.59 14.64 22.84
C VAL A 50 -14.74 13.66 23.02
N TRP A 51 -14.66 12.48 22.40
CA TRP A 51 -15.80 11.56 22.29
C TRP A 51 -15.70 10.28 23.11
N LEU A 52 -14.52 9.91 23.61
CA LEU A 52 -14.36 8.70 24.43
C LEU A 52 -14.38 9.02 25.93
N PRO A 53 -14.86 8.08 26.77
CA PRO A 53 -14.69 8.17 28.22
C PRO A 53 -13.23 8.39 28.65
N ARG A 54 -13.01 9.11 29.76
CA ARG A 54 -11.68 9.47 30.31
C ARG A 54 -10.66 8.33 30.54
N PRO A 55 -11.02 7.04 30.71
CA PRO A 55 -10.01 5.99 30.74
C PRO A 55 -9.64 5.48 29.32
N THR A 56 -10.52 5.62 28.34
CA THR A 56 -10.35 5.08 26.98
C THR A 56 -9.76 6.09 26.01
N ASP A 57 -9.97 7.39 26.23
CA ASP A 57 -9.37 8.46 25.45
C ASP A 57 -7.82 8.46 25.51
N TRP A 58 -7.23 8.45 26.70
CA TRP A 58 -5.79 8.44 26.92
C TRP A 58 -5.14 7.15 26.42
N ALA A 59 -5.84 6.01 26.55
CA ALA A 59 -5.38 4.75 25.97
C ALA A 59 -5.32 4.81 24.44
N ALA A 60 -6.33 5.41 23.80
CA ALA A 60 -6.34 5.61 22.35
C ALA A 60 -5.24 6.57 21.90
N VAL A 61 -5.05 7.70 22.60
CA VAL A 61 -3.95 8.65 22.32
C VAL A 61 -2.59 7.97 22.47
N ALA A 62 -2.37 7.21 23.54
CA ALA A 62 -1.14 6.46 23.76
C ALA A 62 -0.90 5.41 22.67
N GLY A 63 -1.96 4.71 22.25
CA GLY A 63 -1.90 3.75 21.14
C GLY A 63 -1.50 4.41 19.81
N LEU A 64 -2.08 5.57 19.49
CA LEU A 64 -1.75 6.35 18.30
C LEU A 64 -0.32 6.92 18.35
N ALA A 65 0.15 7.33 19.53
CA ALA A 65 1.53 7.74 19.74
C ALA A 65 2.50 6.56 19.54
N CYS A 66 2.19 5.38 20.09
CA CYS A 66 2.98 4.16 19.86
C CYS A 66 3.03 3.81 18.37
N LEU A 67 1.91 3.91 17.66
CA LEU A 67 1.85 3.72 16.21
C LEU A 67 2.74 4.73 15.46
N ALA A 68 2.73 6.00 15.86
CA ALA A 68 3.61 7.03 15.29
C ALA A 68 5.09 6.66 15.46
N LEU A 69 5.48 6.18 16.65
CA LEU A 69 6.85 5.72 16.92
C LEU A 69 7.22 4.49 16.09
N LEU A 70 6.32 3.52 15.93
CA LEU A 70 6.53 2.35 15.07
C LEU A 70 6.72 2.75 13.60
N LEU A 71 5.91 3.69 13.10
CA LEU A 71 6.03 4.21 11.73
C LEU A 71 7.36 4.98 11.54
N LEU A 72 7.72 5.83 12.49
CA LEU A 72 9.00 6.55 12.48
C LEU A 72 10.18 5.57 12.46
N PHE A 73 10.15 4.57 13.35
CA PHE A 73 11.16 3.53 13.39
C PHE A 73 11.23 2.75 12.07
N GLY A 74 10.10 2.33 11.51
CA GLY A 74 10.04 1.62 10.23
C GLY A 74 10.63 2.42 9.07
N VAL A 75 10.35 3.72 8.99
CA VAL A 75 10.92 4.62 7.97
C VAL A 75 12.43 4.73 8.12
N GLN A 76 12.91 4.98 9.34
CA GLN A 76 14.34 5.14 9.63
C GLN A 76 15.11 3.84 9.42
N PHE A 77 14.59 2.72 9.92
CA PHE A 77 15.19 1.40 9.72
C PHE A 77 15.21 1.01 8.24
N GLY A 78 14.15 1.30 7.49
CA GLY A 78 14.12 1.13 6.04
C GLY A 78 15.22 1.93 5.32
N ALA A 79 15.53 3.14 5.82
CA ALA A 79 16.64 3.95 5.30
C ALA A 79 18.01 3.35 5.63
N LEU A 80 18.21 2.87 6.87
CA LEU A 80 19.42 2.15 7.26
C LEU A 80 19.63 0.88 6.42
N LEU A 81 18.58 0.12 6.16
CA LEU A 81 18.65 -1.04 5.26
C LEU A 81 18.95 -0.66 3.80
N ARG A 82 18.61 0.57 3.36
CA ARG A 82 19.02 1.04 2.03
C ARG A 82 20.50 1.42 1.97
N LEU A 83 21.08 1.81 3.12
CA LEU A 83 22.51 2.10 3.28
C LEU A 83 23.34 0.82 3.49
N ASP A 84 22.70 -0.29 3.87
CA ASP A 84 23.29 -1.63 3.95
C ASP A 84 23.56 -2.22 2.55
N HIS A 85 24.56 -1.66 1.85
CA HIS A 85 24.98 -2.09 0.52
C HIS A 85 26.10 -3.15 0.62
N PRO A 86 26.06 -4.25 -0.16
CA PRO A 86 27.06 -5.32 -0.05
C PRO A 86 28.49 -4.86 -0.37
N HIS A 87 28.67 -3.95 -1.32
CA HIS A 87 30.00 -3.37 -1.61
C HIS A 87 30.48 -2.45 -0.47
N ALA A 88 29.62 -1.62 0.10
CA ALA A 88 30.00 -0.75 1.22
C ALA A 88 30.38 -1.58 2.46
N ALA A 89 29.66 -2.66 2.73
CA ALA A 89 29.97 -3.57 3.83
C ALA A 89 31.35 -4.26 3.70
N ARG A 90 31.89 -4.42 2.48
CA ARG A 90 33.22 -4.99 2.23
C ARG A 90 34.32 -3.95 2.12
N LEU A 91 34.04 -2.82 1.47
CA LEU A 91 35.04 -1.85 1.03
C LEU A 91 35.20 -0.66 1.99
N VAL A 92 34.20 -0.37 2.82
CA VAL A 92 34.23 0.78 3.74
C VAL A 92 34.45 0.27 5.17
N PRO A 93 35.65 0.49 5.76
CA PRO A 93 35.95 0.07 7.12
C PRO A 93 34.94 0.65 8.13
N GLY A 94 34.48 -0.17 9.06
CA GLY A 94 33.56 0.26 10.13
C GLY A 94 32.10 0.52 9.70
N HIS A 95 31.79 0.58 8.40
CA HIS A 95 30.42 0.79 7.90
C HIS A 95 29.35 -0.14 8.51
N PRO A 96 29.54 -1.48 8.55
CA PRO A 96 28.53 -2.37 9.12
C PRO A 96 28.38 -2.18 10.64
N ALA A 97 29.45 -1.83 11.35
CA ALA A 97 29.37 -1.51 12.78
C ALA A 97 28.59 -0.19 12.98
N ALA A 98 28.81 0.81 12.13
CA ALA A 98 28.14 2.11 12.23
C ALA A 98 26.63 1.96 12.01
N LEU A 99 26.23 1.17 11.02
CA LEU A 99 24.82 0.86 10.75
C LEU A 99 24.16 0.14 11.94
N ARG A 100 24.81 -0.88 12.50
CA ARG A 100 24.29 -1.63 13.66
C ARG A 100 24.17 -0.77 14.90
N CYS A 101 25.21 0.00 15.23
CA CYS A 101 25.19 0.92 16.37
C CYS A 101 24.11 2.00 16.20
N THR A 102 23.93 2.54 14.98
CA THR A 102 22.89 3.52 14.69
C THR A 102 21.49 2.90 14.82
N ALA A 103 21.29 1.67 14.33
CA ALA A 103 20.00 0.97 14.44
C ALA A 103 19.64 0.67 15.90
N VAL A 104 20.59 0.14 16.69
CA VAL A 104 20.39 -0.16 18.11
C VAL A 104 20.19 1.12 18.91
N GLY A 105 20.98 2.17 18.65
CA GLY A 105 20.84 3.46 19.32
C GLY A 105 19.49 4.12 19.06
N LEU A 106 19.02 4.10 17.80
CA LEU A 106 17.68 4.57 17.46
C LEU A 106 16.59 3.76 18.17
N TRP A 107 16.69 2.43 18.11
CA TRP A 107 15.72 1.53 18.73
C TRP A 107 15.65 1.73 20.26
N LEU A 108 16.80 1.72 20.96
CA LEU A 108 16.87 1.99 22.39
C LEU A 108 16.35 3.38 22.74
N GLY A 109 16.71 4.41 21.96
CA GLY A 109 16.24 5.78 22.20
C GLY A 109 14.71 5.90 22.16
N LEU A 110 14.06 5.26 21.18
CA LEU A 110 12.59 5.28 21.09
C LEU A 110 11.93 4.43 22.18
N VAL A 111 12.51 3.29 22.53
CA VAL A 111 12.04 2.43 23.63
C VAL A 111 12.13 3.16 24.97
N LEU A 112 13.26 3.82 25.26
CA LEU A 112 13.45 4.61 26.47
C LEU A 112 12.50 5.79 26.52
N MET A 113 12.34 6.53 25.41
CA MET A 113 11.41 7.65 25.34
C MET A 113 9.96 7.21 25.65
N ALA A 114 9.50 6.10 25.06
CA ALA A 114 8.17 5.58 25.34
C ALA A 114 8.02 5.05 26.77
N GLY A 115 9.03 4.35 27.29
CA GLY A 115 9.05 3.85 28.66
C GLY A 115 9.04 4.99 29.69
N CYS A 116 9.82 6.05 29.48
CA CYS A 116 9.82 7.24 30.33
C CYS A 116 8.50 7.99 30.26
N ALA A 117 7.95 8.23 29.06
CA ALA A 117 6.68 8.94 28.91
C ALA A 117 5.53 8.19 29.60
N THR A 118 5.51 6.86 29.49
CA THR A 118 4.49 6.03 30.14
C THR A 118 4.72 5.90 31.65
N ALA A 119 5.97 5.84 32.13
CA ALA A 119 6.27 5.92 33.55
C ALA A 119 5.82 7.26 34.16
N THR A 120 6.08 8.39 33.49
CA THR A 120 5.62 9.71 33.94
C THR A 120 4.09 9.77 33.97
N GLY A 121 3.41 9.29 32.93
CA GLY A 121 1.94 9.22 32.92
C GLY A 121 1.38 8.33 34.02
N ALA A 122 2.01 7.19 34.31
CA ALA A 122 1.63 6.31 35.40
C ALA A 122 1.84 6.97 36.78
N LEU A 123 2.94 7.71 36.97
CA LEU A 123 3.21 8.46 38.19
C LEU A 123 2.14 9.53 38.45
N LEU A 124 1.71 10.24 37.41
CA LEU A 124 0.64 11.25 37.50
C LEU A 124 -0.74 10.65 37.82
N LEU A 125 -0.92 9.34 37.65
CA LEU A 125 -2.17 8.62 37.90
C LEU A 125 -2.10 7.73 39.15
N ASP A 126 -1.08 7.91 40.01
CA ASP A 126 -0.80 7.08 41.20
C ASP A 126 -0.75 5.57 40.88
N ARG A 127 -0.18 5.23 39.72
CA ARG A 127 0.07 3.85 39.27
C ARG A 127 1.55 3.50 39.44
N PRO A 128 1.91 2.19 39.52
CA PRO A 128 3.31 1.77 39.66
C PRO A 128 4.14 2.11 38.40
N ALA A 129 4.72 3.32 38.40
CA ALA A 129 5.38 3.93 37.26
C ALA A 129 6.49 3.07 36.64
N ALA A 130 7.32 2.45 37.48
CA ALA A 130 8.41 1.58 37.03
C ALA A 130 7.90 0.35 36.27
N VAL A 131 6.84 -0.30 36.76
CA VAL A 131 6.27 -1.51 36.15
C VAL A 131 5.61 -1.18 34.81
N PHE A 132 4.83 -0.10 34.75
CA PHE A 132 4.19 0.35 33.52
C PHE A 132 5.19 0.83 32.47
N GLY A 133 6.17 1.65 32.86
CA GLY A 133 7.20 2.16 31.96
C GLY A 133 8.05 1.05 31.34
N VAL A 134 8.51 0.11 32.17
CA VAL A 134 9.28 -1.06 31.72
C VAL A 134 8.42 -1.96 30.84
N GLY A 135 7.17 -2.23 31.22
CA GLY A 135 6.25 -3.07 30.46
C GLY A 135 5.94 -2.52 29.07
N VAL A 136 5.59 -1.24 28.97
CA VAL A 136 5.32 -0.59 27.66
C VAL A 136 6.59 -0.49 26.82
N GLY A 137 7.72 -0.14 27.44
CA GLY A 137 9.02 -0.12 26.77
C GLY A 137 9.34 -1.46 26.10
N LEU A 138 9.19 -2.57 26.85
CA LEU A 138 9.42 -3.93 26.35
C LEU A 138 8.42 -4.37 25.26
N ALA A 139 7.15 -4.01 25.41
CA ALA A 139 6.13 -4.28 24.39
C ALA A 139 6.47 -3.54 23.08
N LEU A 140 6.80 -2.25 23.17
CA LEU A 140 7.16 -1.44 22.01
C LEU A 140 8.47 -1.89 21.38
N SER A 141 9.46 -2.30 22.19
CA SER A 141 10.75 -2.82 21.70
C SER A 141 10.55 -4.07 20.84
N THR A 142 9.67 -4.96 21.30
CA THR A 142 9.27 -6.19 20.60
C THR A 142 8.53 -5.86 19.29
N ALA A 143 7.58 -4.92 19.34
CA ALA A 143 6.85 -4.46 18.15
C ALA A 143 7.78 -3.80 17.12
N MET A 144 8.77 -3.01 17.55
CA MET A 144 9.78 -2.41 16.67
C MET A 144 10.66 -3.47 16.03
N LEU A 145 11.15 -4.47 16.79
CA LEU A 145 11.92 -5.57 16.20
C LEU A 145 11.09 -6.31 15.14
N PHE A 146 9.81 -6.56 15.42
CA PHE A 146 8.91 -7.15 14.44
C PHE A 146 8.79 -6.27 13.17
N VAL A 147 8.60 -4.96 13.32
CA VAL A 147 8.60 -4.03 12.18
C VAL A 147 9.92 -4.09 11.41
N ALA A 148 11.07 -4.17 12.08
CA ALA A 148 12.37 -4.33 11.43
C ALA A 148 12.45 -5.63 10.62
N LEU A 149 11.97 -6.76 11.17
CA LEU A 149 11.86 -8.03 10.45
C LEU A 149 10.95 -7.90 9.22
N ALA A 150 9.80 -7.25 9.37
CA ALA A 150 8.82 -7.10 8.31
C ALA A 150 9.28 -6.15 7.19
N VAL A 151 10.05 -5.11 7.52
CA VAL A 151 10.74 -4.27 6.52
C VAL A 151 11.87 -5.05 5.84
N ARG A 152 12.60 -5.90 6.59
CA ARG A 152 13.69 -6.73 6.05
C ARG A 152 13.20 -7.83 5.12
N TRP A 153 12.05 -8.42 5.45
CA TRP A 153 11.42 -9.57 4.83
C TRP A 153 9.93 -9.30 4.63
N TRP A 154 9.55 -8.92 3.42
CA TRP A 154 8.17 -8.55 3.10
C TRP A 154 7.15 -9.66 3.42
N TRP A 155 7.55 -10.93 3.37
CA TRP A 155 6.68 -12.07 3.69
C TRP A 155 6.34 -12.15 5.19
N ALA A 156 7.09 -11.50 6.07
CA ALA A 156 6.73 -11.46 7.49
C ALA A 156 5.48 -10.60 7.73
N TRP A 157 5.17 -9.62 6.85
CA TRP A 157 3.87 -8.97 6.84
C TRP A 157 2.75 -9.94 6.49
N LEU A 158 2.96 -10.79 5.48
CA LEU A 158 2.00 -11.83 5.11
C LEU A 158 1.81 -12.83 6.26
N ALA A 159 2.91 -13.25 6.89
CA ALA A 159 2.87 -14.13 8.05
C ALA A 159 2.05 -13.51 9.18
N LEU A 160 2.21 -12.22 9.47
CA LEU A 160 1.39 -11.52 10.48
C LEU A 160 -0.09 -11.47 10.09
N SER A 161 -0.39 -11.07 8.85
CA SER A 161 -1.77 -10.99 8.34
C SER A 161 -2.48 -12.34 8.39
N VAL A 162 -1.73 -13.43 8.23
CA VAL A 162 -2.26 -14.80 8.20
C VAL A 162 -2.24 -15.44 9.60
N ALA A 163 -1.26 -15.12 10.45
CA ALA A 163 -1.11 -15.70 11.79
C ALA A 163 -2.28 -15.37 12.72
N GLY A 164 -2.91 -14.19 12.56
CA GLY A 164 -4.12 -13.85 13.30
C GLY A 164 -5.36 -14.63 12.87
N GLY A 165 -5.40 -15.14 11.63
CA GLY A 165 -6.58 -15.81 11.06
C GLY A 165 -6.50 -17.33 11.03
N LEU A 166 -5.31 -17.93 10.92
CA LEU A 166 -5.17 -19.38 10.87
C LEU A 166 -5.11 -19.95 12.28
N GLY A 167 -6.27 -20.41 12.78
CA GLY A 167 -6.38 -21.27 13.96
C GLY A 167 -5.51 -22.54 13.91
N GLY A 168 -4.92 -22.85 12.74
CA GLY A 168 -3.90 -23.89 12.53
C GLY A 168 -2.58 -23.68 13.28
N TRP A 169 -2.43 -22.58 14.03
CA TRP A 169 -1.35 -22.43 15.00
C TRP A 169 -1.67 -23.05 16.36
N GLN A 170 -2.82 -23.72 16.58
CA GLN A 170 -3.17 -24.26 17.90
C GLN A 170 -2.05 -24.95 18.71
N PRO A 171 -1.25 -25.89 18.14
CA PRO A 171 -0.13 -26.48 18.87
C PRO A 171 0.99 -25.46 19.15
N TRP A 172 1.25 -24.56 18.22
CA TRP A 172 2.21 -23.47 18.38
C TRP A 172 1.71 -22.37 19.33
N SER A 173 0.41 -22.08 19.38
CA SER A 173 -0.18 -21.09 20.26
C SER A 173 -0.20 -21.60 21.68
N GLY A 174 -0.37 -22.91 21.90
CA GLY A 174 -0.14 -23.55 23.19
C GLY A 174 1.30 -23.35 23.67
N LEU A 175 2.29 -23.70 22.84
CA LEU A 175 3.72 -23.52 23.15
C LEU A 175 4.10 -22.05 23.36
N VAL A 176 3.63 -21.15 22.48
CA VAL A 176 3.88 -19.71 22.58
C VAL A 176 3.19 -19.13 23.80
N ALA A 177 1.94 -19.50 24.08
CA ALA A 177 1.24 -19.05 25.28
C ALA A 177 1.88 -19.60 26.56
N GLN A 178 2.42 -20.81 26.53
CA GLN A 178 3.17 -21.38 27.66
C GLN A 178 4.50 -20.66 27.85
N ALA A 179 5.25 -20.40 26.77
CA ALA A 179 6.48 -19.63 26.80
C ALA A 179 6.24 -18.18 27.26
N LEU A 180 5.18 -17.53 26.78
CA LEU A 180 4.78 -16.19 27.20
C LEU A 180 4.33 -16.16 28.65
N ARG A 181 3.59 -17.17 29.13
CA ARG A 181 3.23 -17.30 30.54
C ARG A 181 4.47 -17.50 31.41
N GLY A 182 5.41 -18.35 31.00
CA GLY A 182 6.68 -18.53 31.69
C GLY A 182 7.51 -17.24 31.73
N LEU A 183 7.59 -16.52 30.61
CA LEU A 183 8.25 -15.22 30.52
C LEU A 183 7.57 -14.18 31.41
N GLN A 184 6.23 -14.15 31.41
CA GLN A 184 5.44 -13.25 32.25
C GLN A 184 5.68 -13.54 33.74
N GLN A 185 5.66 -14.81 34.15
CA GLN A 185 5.96 -15.22 35.52
C GLN A 185 7.39 -14.83 35.93
N ALA A 186 8.38 -15.09 35.06
CA ALA A 186 9.76 -14.69 35.29
C ALA A 186 9.90 -13.15 35.38
N TRP A 187 9.18 -12.41 34.53
CA TRP A 187 9.19 -10.95 34.53
C TRP A 187 8.52 -10.38 35.80
N LEU A 188 7.43 -10.98 36.27
CA LEU A 188 6.82 -10.58 37.55
C LEU A 188 7.75 -10.84 38.74
N ALA A 189 8.57 -11.90 38.69
CA ALA A 189 9.55 -12.20 39.72
C ALA A 189 10.79 -11.28 39.66
N GLN A 190 11.30 -10.98 38.46
CA GLN A 190 12.52 -10.19 38.26
C GLN A 190 12.40 -9.26 37.03
N PRO A 191 11.61 -8.17 37.12
CA PRO A 191 11.23 -7.38 35.94
C PRO A 191 12.43 -6.72 35.27
N LEU A 192 13.39 -6.20 36.05
CA LEU A 192 14.59 -5.53 35.51
C LEU A 192 15.51 -6.53 34.80
N ALA A 193 15.84 -7.65 35.44
CA ALA A 193 16.76 -8.65 34.88
C ALA A 193 16.21 -9.25 33.58
N VAL A 194 14.93 -9.65 33.58
CA VAL A 194 14.26 -10.20 32.39
C VAL A 194 14.17 -9.15 31.29
N THR A 195 13.81 -7.90 31.61
CA THR A 195 13.76 -6.82 30.61
C THR A 195 15.13 -6.59 29.97
N VAL A 196 16.20 -6.48 30.76
CA VAL A 196 17.57 -6.30 30.23
C VAL A 196 17.97 -7.49 29.36
N GLY A 197 17.71 -8.72 29.81
CA GLY A 197 17.99 -9.94 29.03
C GLY A 197 17.25 -9.97 27.69
N VAL A 198 15.95 -9.65 27.69
CA VAL A 198 15.15 -9.59 26.46
C VAL A 198 15.61 -8.46 25.55
N LEU A 199 15.90 -7.28 26.07
CA LEU A 199 16.40 -6.15 25.27
C LEU A 199 17.76 -6.47 24.64
N LEU A 200 18.67 -7.14 25.36
CA LEU A 200 19.94 -7.60 24.81
C LEU A 200 19.73 -8.58 23.66
N LEU A 201 18.88 -9.59 23.85
CA LEU A 201 18.54 -10.56 22.81
C LEU A 201 17.93 -9.86 21.58
N GLN A 202 16.97 -8.94 21.79
CA GLN A 202 16.35 -8.18 20.72
C GLN A 202 17.35 -7.28 19.97
N GLY A 203 18.29 -6.65 20.69
CA GLY A 203 19.37 -5.86 20.10
C GLY A 203 20.32 -6.70 19.24
N LEU A 204 20.66 -7.92 19.68
CA LEU A 204 21.44 -8.88 18.90
C LEU A 204 20.69 -9.34 17.64
N LEU A 205 19.39 -9.64 17.77
CA LEU A 205 18.53 -9.99 16.64
C LEU A 205 18.44 -8.83 15.63
N LEU A 206 18.27 -7.59 16.11
CA LEU A 206 18.26 -6.39 15.26
C LEU A 206 19.57 -6.24 14.49
N CYS A 207 20.72 -6.42 15.16
CA CYS A 207 22.04 -6.39 14.53
C CYS A 207 22.21 -7.46 13.44
N SER A 208 21.58 -8.63 13.61
CA SER A 208 21.65 -9.74 12.66
C SER A 208 20.93 -9.47 11.33
N LEU A 209 20.07 -8.45 11.27
CA LEU A 209 19.33 -8.10 10.05
C LEU A 209 20.20 -7.41 8.99
N PHE A 210 21.34 -6.86 9.42
CA PHE A 210 22.33 -6.21 8.56
C PHE A 210 23.35 -7.22 8.02
N GLY A 211 23.62 -7.12 6.73
CA GLY A 211 24.51 -8.06 6.05
C GLY A 211 26.00 -7.87 6.38
N ARG A 212 26.80 -8.87 6.02
CA ARG A 212 28.28 -8.82 6.11
C ARG A 212 28.96 -8.62 4.75
N GLY A 213 28.16 -8.52 3.69
CA GLY A 213 28.64 -8.41 2.31
C GLY A 213 28.78 -9.74 1.59
N ASP A 214 28.49 -10.87 2.24
CA ASP A 214 28.52 -12.22 1.66
C ASP A 214 27.47 -12.45 0.54
N ALA A 215 27.51 -13.61 -0.10
CA ALA A 215 26.58 -13.96 -1.19
C ALA A 215 25.10 -13.94 -0.73
N ARG A 216 24.83 -14.28 0.54
CA ARG A 216 23.49 -14.16 1.13
C ARG A 216 23.06 -12.69 1.23
N HIS A 217 23.93 -11.81 1.70
CA HIS A 217 23.67 -10.37 1.72
C HIS A 217 23.37 -9.83 0.30
N VAL A 218 24.19 -10.16 -0.69
CA VAL A 218 23.99 -9.71 -2.09
C VAL A 218 22.61 -10.12 -2.62
N ARG A 219 22.22 -11.39 -2.44
CA ARG A 219 20.89 -11.88 -2.87
C ARG A 219 19.76 -11.15 -2.16
N ALA A 220 19.87 -11.00 -0.85
CA ALA A 220 18.84 -10.35 -0.05
C ALA A 220 18.71 -8.84 -0.32
N HIS A 221 19.82 -8.16 -0.59
CA HIS A 221 19.85 -6.77 -1.05
C HIS A 221 19.21 -6.64 -2.43
N GLY A 222 19.55 -7.52 -3.38
CA GLY A 222 18.97 -7.53 -4.73
C GLY A 222 17.45 -7.74 -4.74
N GLN A 223 16.94 -8.65 -3.89
CA GLN A 223 15.49 -8.86 -3.71
C GLN A 223 14.80 -7.60 -3.15
N ARG A 224 15.39 -6.95 -2.15
CA ARG A 224 14.87 -5.72 -1.55
C ARG A 224 14.85 -4.57 -2.55
N GLU A 225 15.93 -4.40 -3.29
CA GLU A 225 16.07 -3.34 -4.30
C GLU A 225 15.06 -3.53 -5.44
N ARG A 226 14.81 -4.77 -5.85
CA ARG A 226 13.74 -5.10 -6.80
C ARG A 226 12.37 -4.69 -6.27
N MET A 227 12.03 -5.07 -5.03
CA MET A 227 10.76 -4.68 -4.40
C MET A 227 10.64 -3.16 -4.27
N ARG A 228 11.73 -2.47 -3.89
CA ARG A 228 11.76 -1.01 -3.80
C ARG A 228 11.45 -0.36 -5.15
N ARG A 229 12.06 -0.84 -6.23
CA ARG A 229 11.78 -0.34 -7.60
C ARG A 229 10.32 -0.56 -7.99
N ILE A 230 9.74 -1.71 -7.62
CA ILE A 230 8.33 -1.99 -7.83
C ILE A 230 7.44 -1.01 -7.07
N MET A 231 7.73 -0.75 -5.79
CA MET A 231 6.97 0.19 -4.97
C MET A 231 7.10 1.63 -5.48
N VAL A 232 8.30 2.05 -5.91
CA VAL A 232 8.55 3.37 -6.50
C VAL A 232 7.78 3.52 -7.82
N ALA A 233 7.83 2.51 -8.69
CA ALA A 233 7.04 2.47 -9.92
C ALA A 233 5.54 2.57 -9.60
N GLY A 234 5.05 1.75 -8.65
CA GLY A 234 3.67 1.74 -8.21
C GLY A 234 3.20 3.08 -7.65
N ALA A 235 4.04 3.75 -6.86
CA ALA A 235 3.77 5.06 -6.29
C ALA A 235 3.61 6.13 -7.39
N VAL A 236 4.30 6.01 -8.51
CA VAL A 236 4.10 6.87 -9.69
C VAL A 236 3.07 6.30 -10.67
N GLY A 237 2.18 5.39 -10.25
CA GLY A 237 1.13 4.84 -11.10
C GLY A 237 1.59 3.88 -12.19
N GLN A 238 2.88 3.54 -12.25
CA GLN A 238 3.38 2.44 -13.08
C GLN A 238 3.17 1.14 -12.32
N LYS A 239 2.27 0.25 -12.76
CA LYS A 239 2.16 -1.08 -12.13
C LYS A 239 3.03 -2.08 -12.90
N PRO A 240 4.22 -2.46 -12.40
CA PRO A 240 4.99 -3.51 -13.03
C PRO A 240 4.19 -4.81 -13.04
N THR A 241 4.47 -5.68 -14.00
CA THR A 241 3.82 -6.99 -14.10
C THR A 241 4.20 -7.88 -12.92
N LEU A 242 3.41 -8.93 -12.67
CA LEU A 242 3.71 -9.91 -11.62
C LEU A 242 5.11 -10.56 -11.81
N ALA A 243 5.59 -10.69 -13.04
CA ALA A 243 6.95 -11.18 -13.33
C ALA A 243 8.05 -10.32 -12.67
N ALA A 244 7.81 -9.04 -12.41
CA ALA A 244 8.75 -8.19 -11.69
C ALA A 244 9.01 -8.67 -10.26
N TYR A 245 8.14 -9.48 -9.67
CA TYR A 245 8.30 -10.06 -8.33
C TYR A 245 9.20 -11.33 -8.33
N GLY A 246 9.73 -11.73 -9.49
CA GLY A 246 10.58 -12.92 -9.66
C GLY A 246 9.78 -14.15 -10.13
N ARG A 247 10.40 -15.33 -10.01
CA ARG A 247 9.88 -16.58 -10.62
C ARG A 247 8.46 -16.92 -10.19
N TRP A 248 8.11 -16.71 -8.92
CA TRP A 248 6.77 -17.01 -8.43
C TRP A 248 5.72 -16.06 -9.03
N GLY A 249 6.04 -14.77 -9.15
CA GLY A 249 5.15 -13.81 -9.79
C GLY A 249 5.03 -14.03 -11.30
N GLU A 250 6.08 -14.50 -11.96
CA GLU A 250 6.01 -14.94 -13.36
C GLU A 250 5.09 -16.14 -13.53
N TRP A 251 5.23 -17.16 -12.67
CA TRP A 251 4.38 -18.35 -12.70
C TRP A 251 2.91 -17.98 -12.47
N LEU A 252 2.61 -17.18 -11.44
CA LEU A 252 1.26 -16.69 -11.14
C LEU A 252 0.68 -15.80 -12.25
N GLY A 253 1.52 -14.98 -12.88
CA GLY A 253 1.11 -14.10 -13.98
C GLY A 253 0.98 -14.83 -15.33
N SER A 254 1.56 -16.02 -15.46
CA SER A 254 1.63 -16.76 -16.72
C SER A 254 0.27 -17.05 -17.36
N PRO A 255 -0.81 -17.37 -16.63
CA PRO A 255 -2.11 -17.62 -17.26
C PRO A 255 -2.68 -16.35 -17.89
N ALA A 256 -2.65 -15.23 -17.16
CA ALA A 256 -3.10 -13.93 -17.67
C ALA A 256 -2.24 -13.45 -18.84
N GLN A 257 -0.93 -13.72 -18.80
CA GLN A 257 -0.02 -13.41 -19.89
C GLN A 257 -0.33 -14.24 -21.15
N ARG A 258 -0.56 -15.55 -21.02
CA ARG A 258 -0.97 -16.42 -22.13
C ARG A 258 -2.28 -15.95 -22.78
N VAL A 259 -3.26 -15.52 -21.98
CA VAL A 259 -4.52 -14.97 -22.52
C VAL A 259 -4.26 -13.65 -23.25
N ALA A 260 -3.39 -12.78 -22.72
CA ALA A 260 -3.02 -11.53 -23.38
C ALA A 260 -2.27 -11.77 -24.70
N ASP A 261 -1.41 -12.79 -24.76
CA ASP A 261 -0.67 -13.17 -25.96
C ASP A 261 -1.58 -13.81 -27.01
N ALA A 262 -2.51 -14.67 -26.59
CA ALA A 262 -3.56 -15.22 -27.46
C ALA A 262 -4.46 -14.11 -28.02
N TRP A 263 -4.80 -13.12 -27.20
CA TRP A 263 -5.55 -11.93 -27.62
C TRP A 263 -4.75 -11.11 -28.66
N LEU A 264 -3.46 -10.85 -28.41
CA LEU A 264 -2.60 -10.16 -29.37
C LEU A 264 -2.54 -10.92 -30.70
N ALA A 265 -2.31 -12.23 -30.66
CA ALA A 265 -2.28 -13.07 -31.85
C ALA A 265 -3.62 -13.05 -32.61
N HIS A 266 -4.75 -13.05 -31.90
CA HIS A 266 -6.08 -12.90 -32.50
C HIS A 266 -6.24 -11.55 -33.21
N VAL A 267 -5.93 -10.44 -32.54
CA VAL A 267 -6.07 -9.08 -33.10
C VAL A 267 -5.12 -8.85 -34.28
N CYS A 268 -3.95 -9.48 -34.30
CA CYS A 268 -3.04 -9.48 -35.44
C CYS A 268 -3.55 -10.33 -36.61
N ARG A 269 -4.15 -11.50 -36.34
CA ARG A 269 -4.74 -12.35 -37.39
C ARG A 269 -5.95 -11.71 -38.07
N VAL A 270 -6.79 -11.01 -37.32
CA VAL A 270 -7.99 -10.33 -37.86
C VAL A 270 -7.71 -8.85 -38.17
N ALA A 271 -6.47 -8.54 -38.60
CA ALA A 271 -6.07 -7.19 -38.91
C ALA A 271 -6.83 -6.68 -40.15
N GLN A 272 -7.49 -5.53 -40.01
CA GLN A 272 -8.18 -4.83 -41.09
C GLN A 272 -7.73 -3.36 -41.12
N PRO A 273 -7.78 -2.66 -42.27
CA PRO A 273 -7.47 -1.24 -42.39
C PRO A 273 -8.60 -0.35 -41.86
N ARG A 274 -9.18 -0.72 -40.71
CA ARG A 274 -10.26 0.01 -40.03
C ARG A 274 -9.72 0.56 -38.72
N THR A 275 -10.15 1.76 -38.35
CA THR A 275 -9.77 2.44 -37.11
C THR A 275 -9.90 1.55 -35.88
N GLY A 276 -10.98 0.77 -35.78
CA GLY A 276 -11.21 -0.15 -34.66
C GLY A 276 -10.16 -1.26 -34.56
N SER A 277 -9.70 -1.78 -35.69
CA SER A 277 -8.67 -2.83 -35.76
C SER A 277 -7.28 -2.26 -35.47
N VAL A 278 -6.93 -1.10 -36.03
CA VAL A 278 -5.67 -0.39 -35.74
C VAL A 278 -5.58 -0.04 -34.25
N MET A 279 -6.64 0.55 -33.68
CA MET A 279 -6.69 0.90 -32.27
C MET A 279 -6.66 -0.32 -31.34
N ALA A 280 -7.18 -1.48 -31.76
CA ALA A 280 -7.08 -2.70 -30.96
C ALA A 280 -5.64 -3.21 -30.82
N ARG A 281 -4.82 -3.08 -31.88
CA ARG A 281 -3.38 -3.37 -31.82
C ARG A 281 -2.62 -2.30 -31.04
N ALA A 282 -2.90 -1.03 -31.34
CA ALA A 282 -2.26 0.10 -30.68
C ALA A 282 -2.48 0.06 -29.16
N GLU A 283 -3.68 -0.30 -28.70
CA GLU A 283 -4.04 -0.40 -27.29
C GLU A 283 -3.08 -1.25 -26.44
N ILE A 284 -2.50 -2.32 -27.03
CA ILE A 284 -1.54 -3.20 -26.36
C ILE A 284 -0.23 -2.46 -26.10
N VAL A 285 0.24 -1.68 -27.08
CA VAL A 285 1.44 -0.85 -26.94
C VAL A 285 1.19 0.35 -26.02
N LEU A 286 0.01 0.98 -26.13
CA LEU A 286 -0.36 2.16 -25.35
C LEU A 286 -0.40 1.87 -23.85
N HIS A 287 -0.96 0.72 -23.46
CA HIS A 287 -1.19 0.39 -22.05
C HIS A 287 -0.22 -0.67 -21.50
N GLY A 288 0.41 -1.47 -22.35
CA GLY A 288 1.43 -2.44 -21.96
C GLY A 288 0.96 -3.37 -20.83
N ALA A 289 1.61 -3.27 -19.67
CA ALA A 289 1.25 -4.04 -18.47
C ALA A 289 -0.16 -3.72 -17.93
N GLN A 290 -0.69 -2.52 -18.23
CA GLN A 290 -2.03 -2.08 -17.82
C GLN A 290 -3.13 -2.47 -18.81
N HIS A 291 -2.86 -3.34 -19.77
CA HIS A 291 -3.91 -3.84 -20.66
C HIS A 291 -5.02 -4.56 -19.87
N TRP A 292 -6.28 -4.30 -20.19
CA TRP A 292 -7.44 -4.81 -19.44
C TRP A 292 -7.40 -6.32 -19.20
N VAL A 293 -6.95 -7.13 -20.18
CA VAL A 293 -6.83 -8.59 -20.02
C VAL A 293 -5.92 -8.95 -18.83
N ARG A 294 -4.76 -8.29 -18.74
CA ARG A 294 -3.79 -8.53 -17.66
C ARG A 294 -4.32 -8.02 -16.32
N GLN A 295 -4.99 -6.88 -16.32
CA GLN A 295 -5.59 -6.31 -15.11
C GLN A 295 -6.75 -7.19 -14.59
N VAL A 296 -7.64 -7.65 -15.47
CA VAL A 296 -8.71 -8.60 -15.12
C VAL A 296 -8.11 -9.90 -14.59
N GLY A 297 -7.10 -10.47 -15.26
CA GLY A 297 -6.41 -11.66 -14.77
C GLY A 297 -5.79 -11.45 -13.37
N THR A 298 -5.25 -10.26 -13.11
CA THR A 298 -4.70 -9.90 -11.79
C THR A 298 -5.82 -9.77 -10.74
N VAL A 299 -6.94 -9.14 -11.09
CA VAL A 299 -8.11 -9.01 -10.21
C VAL A 299 -8.69 -10.38 -9.87
N LEU A 300 -8.85 -11.27 -10.84
CA LEU A 300 -9.31 -12.65 -10.63
C LEU A 300 -8.33 -13.45 -9.77
N LEU A 301 -7.02 -13.28 -9.97
CA LEU A 301 -6.00 -13.92 -9.13
C LEU A 301 -6.11 -13.46 -7.67
N VAL A 302 -6.24 -12.15 -7.44
CA VAL A 302 -6.40 -11.58 -6.09
C VAL A 302 -7.68 -12.09 -5.43
N GLN A 303 -8.78 -12.18 -6.18
CA GLN A 303 -10.03 -12.77 -5.69
C GLN A 303 -9.87 -14.24 -5.32
N GLY A 304 -9.24 -15.05 -6.20
CA GLY A 304 -8.97 -16.45 -5.92
C GLY A 304 -8.11 -16.65 -4.68
N ALA A 305 -7.07 -15.82 -4.49
CA ALA A 305 -6.24 -15.84 -3.30
C ALA A 305 -7.04 -15.46 -2.04
N LEU A 306 -7.89 -14.43 -2.11
CA LEU A 306 -8.76 -14.02 -1.01
C LEU A 306 -9.75 -15.13 -0.62
N LEU A 307 -10.41 -15.75 -1.59
CA LEU A 307 -11.34 -16.87 -1.38
C LEU A 307 -10.62 -18.08 -0.79
N LEU A 308 -9.42 -18.40 -1.27
CA LEU A 308 -8.60 -19.48 -0.70
C LEU A 308 -8.23 -19.17 0.76
N CYS A 309 -7.78 -17.95 1.06
CA CYS A 309 -7.49 -17.54 2.44
C CYS A 309 -8.74 -17.65 3.33
N LEU A 310 -9.89 -17.19 2.86
CA LEU A 310 -11.16 -17.30 3.60
C LEU A 310 -11.53 -18.77 3.85
N ALA A 311 -11.45 -19.62 2.83
CA ALA A 311 -11.73 -21.05 2.95
C ALA A 311 -10.79 -21.75 3.94
N LEU A 312 -9.49 -21.40 3.91
CA LEU A 312 -8.51 -21.93 4.86
C LEU A 312 -8.81 -21.47 6.29
N VAL A 313 -9.14 -20.18 6.49
CA VAL A 313 -9.52 -19.67 7.81
C VAL A 313 -10.75 -20.40 8.32
N VAL A 314 -11.84 -20.47 7.54
CA VAL A 314 -13.08 -21.19 7.93
C VAL A 314 -12.78 -22.65 8.28
N ARG A 315 -12.00 -23.35 7.45
CA ARG A 315 -11.61 -24.74 7.70
C ARG A 315 -10.84 -24.91 9.00
N HIS A 316 -9.95 -23.98 9.35
CA HIS A 316 -9.06 -24.11 10.49
C HIS A 316 -9.59 -23.53 11.80
N THR A 317 -10.48 -22.54 11.76
CA THR A 317 -11.04 -21.91 12.96
C THR A 317 -12.44 -22.41 13.28
N GLY A 318 -13.15 -22.99 12.29
CA GLY A 318 -14.58 -23.30 12.42
C GLY A 318 -15.49 -22.06 12.45
N VAL A 319 -14.92 -20.85 12.33
CA VAL A 319 -15.68 -19.61 12.31
C VAL A 319 -16.47 -19.53 11.01
N ALA A 320 -17.76 -19.23 11.12
CA ALA A 320 -18.64 -19.11 9.96
C ALA A 320 -18.13 -18.01 9.00
N PRO A 321 -18.18 -18.22 7.68
CA PRO A 321 -17.72 -17.23 6.70
C PRO A 321 -18.43 -15.88 6.84
N VAL A 322 -19.70 -15.90 7.25
CA VAL A 322 -20.51 -14.70 7.51
C VAL A 322 -19.85 -13.81 8.55
N GLN A 323 -19.43 -14.37 9.68
CA GLN A 323 -18.80 -13.62 10.78
C GLN A 323 -17.46 -13.02 10.35
N LEU A 324 -16.64 -13.77 9.60
CA LEU A 324 -15.36 -13.26 9.11
C LEU A 324 -15.55 -12.06 8.17
N LEU A 325 -16.55 -12.15 7.28
CA LEU A 325 -16.86 -11.11 6.31
C LEU A 325 -17.53 -9.89 6.97
N GLU A 326 -18.36 -10.08 8.00
CA GLU A 326 -18.93 -9.02 8.82
C GLU A 326 -17.85 -8.15 9.48
N HIS A 327 -16.85 -8.78 10.11
CA HIS A 327 -15.75 -8.06 10.76
C HIS A 327 -14.77 -7.46 9.75
N GLY A 328 -14.63 -8.08 8.57
CA GLY A 328 -13.75 -7.63 7.49
C GLY A 328 -14.38 -6.68 6.47
N GLN A 329 -15.68 -6.36 6.59
CA GLN A 329 -16.49 -5.75 5.53
C GLN A 329 -15.88 -4.44 4.96
N VAL A 330 -15.37 -3.57 5.84
CA VAL A 330 -14.81 -2.27 5.44
C VAL A 330 -13.48 -2.46 4.70
N GLY A 331 -12.61 -3.35 5.19
CA GLY A 331 -11.34 -3.65 4.54
C GLY A 331 -11.53 -4.28 3.15
N ILE A 332 -12.51 -5.18 3.02
CA ILE A 332 -12.88 -5.81 1.75
C ILE A 332 -13.44 -4.77 0.78
N ALA A 333 -14.34 -3.89 1.24
CA ALA A 333 -14.89 -2.80 0.43
C ALA A 333 -13.80 -1.83 -0.06
N ILE A 334 -12.86 -1.43 0.81
CA ILE A 334 -11.70 -0.61 0.45
C ILE A 334 -10.82 -1.32 -0.58
N GLY A 335 -10.55 -2.62 -0.39
CA GLY A 335 -9.79 -3.44 -1.33
C GLY A 335 -10.43 -3.49 -2.71
N MET A 336 -11.75 -3.69 -2.79
CA MET A 336 -12.48 -3.71 -4.05
C MET A 336 -12.51 -2.35 -4.75
N ALA A 337 -12.80 -1.27 -4.02
CA ALA A 337 -12.73 0.08 -4.57
C ALA A 337 -11.31 0.40 -5.08
N SER A 338 -10.28 -0.01 -4.34
CA SER A 338 -8.87 0.16 -4.76
C SER A 338 -8.54 -0.62 -6.03
N MET A 339 -9.06 -1.85 -6.17
CA MET A 339 -8.93 -2.63 -7.41
C MET A 339 -9.65 -1.93 -8.57
N ALA A 340 -10.88 -1.47 -8.38
CA ALA A 340 -11.65 -0.76 -9.40
C ALA A 340 -10.99 0.56 -9.84
N MET A 341 -10.42 1.32 -8.90
CA MET A 341 -9.68 2.57 -9.15
C MET A 341 -8.37 2.37 -9.93
N THR A 342 -7.91 1.12 -10.11
CA THR A 342 -6.65 0.82 -10.79
C THR A 342 -6.57 1.44 -12.18
N ALA A 343 -7.63 1.36 -13.00
CA ALA A 343 -7.61 1.95 -14.35
C ALA A 343 -7.41 3.48 -14.29
N VAL A 344 -8.13 4.16 -13.38
CA VAL A 344 -8.09 5.62 -13.22
C VAL A 344 -6.68 6.12 -12.88
N VAL A 345 -5.98 5.36 -12.05
CA VAL A 345 -4.64 5.72 -11.56
C VAL A 345 -3.53 5.29 -12.53
N SER A 346 -3.64 4.12 -13.16
CA SER A 346 -2.52 3.50 -13.90
C SER A 346 -2.47 3.79 -15.39
N LEU A 347 -3.62 3.93 -16.07
CA LEU A 347 -3.65 4.14 -17.53
C LEU A 347 -2.96 5.44 -17.97
N PRO A 348 -3.10 6.59 -17.28
CA PRO A 348 -2.37 7.81 -17.62
C PRO A 348 -0.85 7.65 -17.49
N GLY A 349 -0.40 6.93 -16.47
CA GLY A 349 1.01 6.59 -16.29
C GLY A 349 1.52 5.73 -17.44
N ALA A 350 0.75 4.72 -17.85
CA ALA A 350 1.07 3.86 -18.99
C ALA A 350 1.21 4.66 -20.30
N LEU A 351 0.28 5.59 -20.56
CA LEU A 351 0.36 6.47 -21.73
C LEU A 351 1.60 7.38 -21.70
N TRP A 352 1.96 7.95 -20.55
CA TRP A 352 3.17 8.74 -20.47
C TRP A 352 4.44 7.90 -20.70
N THR A 353 4.47 6.66 -20.19
CA THR A 353 5.62 5.77 -20.39
C THR A 353 5.80 5.32 -21.83
N SER A 354 4.71 5.05 -22.56
CA SER A 354 4.73 4.60 -23.95
C SER A 354 4.78 5.76 -24.97
N ARG A 355 5.12 6.98 -24.55
CA ARG A 355 5.05 8.19 -25.41
C ARG A 355 6.02 8.16 -26.59
N ARG A 356 7.14 7.44 -26.48
CA ARG A 356 8.12 7.31 -27.58
C ARG A 356 7.60 6.35 -28.64
N GLU A 357 7.04 5.22 -28.20
CA GLU A 357 6.40 4.22 -29.04
C GLU A 357 5.14 4.79 -29.70
N GLN A 358 4.40 5.64 -29.00
CA GLN A 358 3.26 6.37 -29.56
C GLN A 358 3.62 7.21 -30.78
N ALA A 359 4.79 7.85 -30.80
CA ALA A 359 5.22 8.63 -31.96
C ALA A 359 5.36 7.74 -33.20
N LEU A 360 5.84 6.51 -33.03
CA LEU A 360 5.92 5.52 -34.10
C LEU A 360 4.52 5.00 -34.50
N LEU A 361 3.64 4.77 -33.53
CA LEU A 361 2.25 4.36 -33.80
C LEU A 361 1.48 5.40 -34.62
N MET A 362 1.79 6.69 -34.45
CA MET A 362 1.17 7.77 -35.20
C MET A 362 1.53 7.75 -36.69
N LEU A 363 2.58 7.03 -37.09
CA LEU A 363 2.96 6.82 -38.50
C LEU A 363 2.22 5.66 -39.16
N LEU A 364 1.46 4.85 -38.40
CA LEU A 364 0.78 3.69 -38.94
C LEU A 364 -0.42 4.09 -39.83
N PRO A 365 -0.60 3.42 -40.98
CA PRO A 365 -1.76 3.66 -41.83
C PRO A 365 -3.06 3.31 -41.09
N GLY A 366 -4.05 4.20 -41.16
CA GLY A 366 -5.35 4.04 -40.49
C GLY A 366 -5.36 4.38 -38.99
N MET A 367 -4.27 4.89 -38.43
CA MET A 367 -4.28 5.46 -37.08
C MET A 367 -5.14 6.73 -37.06
N PRO A 368 -6.18 6.82 -36.21
CA PRO A 368 -7.02 8.01 -36.16
C PRO A 368 -6.22 9.21 -35.66
N GLN A 369 -6.61 10.41 -36.10
CA GLN A 369 -5.97 11.67 -35.71
C GLN A 369 -6.98 12.63 -35.06
N GLY A 370 -6.49 13.68 -34.41
CA GLY A 370 -7.31 14.74 -33.83
C GLY A 370 -8.42 14.22 -32.90
N ARG A 371 -9.66 14.69 -33.14
CA ARG A 371 -10.84 14.33 -32.33
C ARG A 371 -11.21 12.85 -32.41
N ALA A 372 -10.99 12.22 -33.57
CA ALA A 372 -11.30 10.80 -33.76
C ALA A 372 -10.38 9.93 -32.88
N LEU A 373 -9.10 10.32 -32.75
CA LEU A 373 -8.18 9.66 -31.84
C LEU A 373 -8.62 9.80 -30.38
N ASN A 374 -8.95 11.02 -29.97
CA ASN A 374 -9.39 11.29 -28.59
C ASN A 374 -10.63 10.47 -28.23
N ARG A 375 -11.61 10.39 -29.14
CA ARG A 375 -12.82 9.57 -28.97
C ARG A 375 -12.48 8.09 -28.85
N ALA A 376 -11.65 7.56 -29.75
CA ALA A 376 -11.27 6.16 -29.75
C ALA A 376 -10.50 5.79 -28.47
N LEU A 377 -9.54 6.62 -28.05
CA LEU A 377 -8.78 6.43 -26.82
C LEU A 377 -9.68 6.49 -25.58
N GLY A 378 -10.55 7.50 -25.49
CA GLY A 378 -11.47 7.66 -24.37
C GLY A 378 -12.40 6.47 -24.20
N TRP A 379 -12.91 5.92 -25.31
CA TRP A 379 -13.77 4.74 -25.29
C TRP A 379 -13.02 3.47 -24.85
N ARG A 380 -11.77 3.31 -25.29
CA ARG A 380 -10.92 2.19 -24.86
C ARG A 380 -10.60 2.28 -23.37
N GLN A 381 -10.26 3.45 -22.84
CA GLN A 381 -10.02 3.65 -21.42
C GLN A 381 -11.27 3.36 -20.57
N LEU A 382 -12.46 3.80 -21.02
CA LEU A 382 -13.69 3.46 -20.32
C LEU A 382 -13.93 1.96 -20.34
N ARG A 383 -13.70 1.27 -21.46
CA ARG A 383 -13.81 -0.18 -21.54
C ARG A 383 -12.88 -0.90 -20.56
N HIS A 384 -11.66 -0.40 -20.34
CA HIS A 384 -10.76 -0.95 -19.31
C HIS A 384 -11.38 -0.81 -17.92
N ALA A 385 -11.89 0.38 -17.59
CA ALA A 385 -12.54 0.63 -16.30
C ALA A 385 -13.78 -0.27 -16.10
N LEU A 386 -14.62 -0.40 -17.13
CA LEU A 386 -15.81 -1.27 -17.09
C LEU A 386 -15.43 -2.75 -16.99
N ALA A 387 -14.41 -3.21 -17.70
CA ALA A 387 -13.93 -4.59 -17.61
C ALA A 387 -13.41 -4.91 -16.21
N LEU A 388 -12.68 -3.99 -15.58
CA LEU A 388 -12.25 -4.16 -14.19
C LEU A 388 -13.43 -4.19 -13.22
N TRP A 389 -14.41 -3.31 -13.42
CA TRP A 389 -15.60 -3.26 -12.58
C TRP A 389 -16.42 -4.56 -12.70
N ALA A 390 -16.62 -5.05 -13.92
CA ALA A 390 -17.27 -6.33 -14.19
C ALA A 390 -16.50 -7.51 -13.56
N ALA A 391 -15.17 -7.48 -13.58
CA ALA A 391 -14.37 -8.52 -12.95
C ALA A 391 -14.55 -8.59 -11.42
N LEU A 392 -15.07 -7.54 -10.77
CA LEU A 392 -15.35 -7.51 -9.33
C LEU A 392 -16.74 -8.06 -8.96
N LEU A 393 -17.61 -8.33 -9.94
CA LEU A 393 -18.95 -8.85 -9.70
C LEU A 393 -19.00 -10.09 -8.79
N PRO A 394 -18.10 -11.09 -8.89
CA PRO A 394 -18.14 -12.24 -8.00
C PRO A 394 -18.02 -11.88 -6.51
N LEU A 395 -17.14 -10.92 -6.16
CA LEU A 395 -17.04 -10.45 -4.78
C LEU A 395 -18.24 -9.60 -4.35
N VAL A 396 -18.82 -8.83 -5.25
CA VAL A 396 -20.04 -8.06 -4.96
C VAL A 396 -21.20 -9.01 -4.67
N LEU A 397 -21.35 -10.08 -5.47
CA LEU A 397 -22.36 -11.12 -5.26
C LEU A 397 -22.12 -11.88 -3.95
N LEU A 398 -20.86 -12.19 -3.63
CA LEU A 398 -20.51 -12.80 -2.34
C LEU A 398 -20.87 -11.87 -1.17
N ALA A 399 -20.56 -10.58 -1.27
CA ALA A 399 -20.92 -9.62 -0.23
C ALA A 399 -22.44 -9.48 -0.10
N ALA A 400 -23.19 -9.51 -1.20
CA ALA A 400 -24.65 -9.52 -1.19
C ALA A 400 -25.21 -10.78 -0.50
N TRP A 401 -24.67 -11.96 -0.81
CA TRP A 401 -25.07 -13.22 -0.20
C TRP A 401 -24.89 -13.21 1.33
N VAL A 402 -23.91 -12.47 1.83
CA VAL A 402 -23.59 -12.37 3.27
C VAL A 402 -24.24 -11.16 3.94
N GLY A 403 -25.12 -10.43 3.24
CA GLY A 403 -25.77 -9.23 3.79
C GLY A 403 -24.83 -8.03 3.97
N GLN A 404 -23.63 -8.07 3.38
CA GLN A 404 -22.59 -7.04 3.45
C GLN A 404 -22.55 -6.13 2.20
N LEU A 405 -23.67 -6.04 1.48
CA LEU A 405 -23.75 -5.27 0.24
C LEU A 405 -23.55 -3.76 0.49
N LEU A 406 -24.07 -3.24 1.60
CA LEU A 406 -24.11 -1.80 1.85
C LEU A 406 -22.71 -1.14 1.94
N PRO A 407 -21.75 -1.63 2.76
CA PRO A 407 -20.38 -1.12 2.75
C PRO A 407 -19.73 -1.25 1.38
N VAL A 408 -19.94 -2.38 0.69
CA VAL A 408 -19.34 -2.62 -0.62
C VAL A 408 -19.82 -1.60 -1.65
N LEU A 409 -21.14 -1.36 -1.71
CA LEU A 409 -21.72 -0.34 -2.59
C LEU A 409 -21.24 1.07 -2.22
N ALA A 410 -21.18 1.41 -0.92
CA ALA A 410 -20.76 2.73 -0.45
C ALA A 410 -19.37 3.12 -0.98
N PHE A 411 -18.42 2.19 -0.99
CA PHE A 411 -17.08 2.44 -1.52
C PHE A 411 -17.02 2.29 -3.05
N LEU A 412 -17.65 1.26 -3.62
CA LEU A 412 -17.55 0.96 -5.05
C LEU A 412 -18.28 2.00 -5.92
N ALA A 413 -19.37 2.60 -5.43
CA ALA A 413 -20.11 3.65 -6.14
C ALA A 413 -19.34 4.97 -6.27
N MET A 414 -18.26 5.16 -5.50
CA MET A 414 -17.37 6.31 -5.66
C MET A 414 -16.45 6.19 -6.88
N VAL A 415 -16.26 5.00 -7.43
CA VAL A 415 -15.34 4.76 -8.55
C VAL A 415 -15.88 5.30 -9.89
N PRO A 416 -17.15 5.09 -10.27
CA PRO A 416 -17.70 5.64 -11.52
C PRO A 416 -17.55 7.17 -11.68
N PRO A 417 -17.92 8.04 -10.71
CA PRO A 417 -17.75 9.48 -10.89
C PRO A 417 -16.26 9.87 -11.00
N LEU A 418 -15.37 9.17 -10.29
CA LEU A 418 -13.93 9.39 -10.39
C LEU A 418 -13.33 8.89 -11.71
N SER A 419 -14.01 7.99 -12.43
CA SER A 419 -13.58 7.54 -13.77
C SER A 419 -13.59 8.68 -14.80
N ALA A 420 -14.27 9.79 -14.51
CA ALA A 420 -14.17 11.07 -15.24
C ALA A 420 -12.73 11.60 -15.35
N TRP A 421 -11.86 11.19 -14.42
CA TRP A 421 -10.45 11.56 -14.43
C TRP A 421 -9.62 10.82 -15.49
N LEU A 422 -10.14 9.75 -16.09
CA LEU A 422 -9.48 9.05 -17.21
C LEU A 422 -9.31 9.99 -18.42
N TRP A 423 -10.33 10.81 -18.70
CA TRP A 423 -10.37 11.71 -19.85
C TRP A 423 -9.76 13.08 -19.56
N ARG A 424 -8.48 13.07 -19.15
CA ARG A 424 -7.66 14.27 -18.98
C ARG A 424 -6.91 14.63 -20.27
N ASP A 425 -6.37 15.84 -20.34
CA ASP A 425 -5.56 16.28 -21.49
C ASP A 425 -4.28 15.46 -21.60
N ALA A 426 -4.32 14.45 -22.45
CA ALA A 426 -3.22 13.55 -22.70
C ALA A 426 -2.01 14.25 -23.33
N ALA A 427 -2.24 15.31 -24.12
CA ALA A 427 -1.16 16.06 -24.75
C ALA A 427 -0.32 16.84 -23.73
N ARG A 428 -0.91 17.20 -22.59
CA ARG A 428 -0.24 17.90 -21.46
C ARG A 428 0.03 16.98 -20.27
N LEU A 429 -0.09 15.66 -20.43
CA LEU A 429 0.29 14.72 -19.39
C LEU A 429 1.75 14.98 -18.99
N ARG A 430 2.04 14.88 -17.70
CA ARG A 430 3.40 14.96 -17.17
C ARG A 430 3.84 13.59 -16.65
N ALA A 431 5.14 13.48 -16.37
CA ALA A 431 5.66 12.34 -15.64
C ALA A 431 4.84 12.10 -14.39
N ALA A 432 4.41 10.86 -14.22
CA ALA A 432 3.48 10.52 -13.16
C ALA A 432 4.07 10.86 -11.78
N SER A 433 3.23 11.44 -10.93
CA SER A 433 3.57 11.80 -9.57
C SER A 433 2.73 11.01 -8.58
N PRO A 434 3.27 10.71 -7.38
CA PRO A 434 2.47 10.08 -6.34
C PRO A 434 1.22 10.86 -5.98
N THR A 435 1.26 12.19 -6.02
CA THR A 435 0.06 13.01 -5.79
C THR A 435 -1.05 12.77 -6.79
N ALA A 436 -0.70 12.71 -8.08
CA ALA A 436 -1.70 12.51 -9.12
C ALA A 436 -2.38 11.13 -9.00
N ALA A 437 -1.70 10.15 -8.40
CA ALA A 437 -2.25 8.84 -8.09
C ALA A 437 -3.04 8.81 -6.76
N MET A 438 -2.55 9.51 -5.73
CA MET A 438 -3.13 9.50 -4.39
C MET A 438 -4.42 10.32 -4.29
N LEU A 439 -4.55 11.43 -5.03
CA LEU A 439 -5.74 12.27 -4.97
C LEU A 439 -7.04 11.52 -5.29
N PRO A 440 -7.18 10.81 -6.44
CA PRO A 440 -8.41 10.08 -6.73
C PRO A 440 -8.64 8.93 -5.75
N MET A 441 -7.59 8.29 -5.25
CA MET A 441 -7.72 7.26 -4.20
C MET A 441 -8.24 7.86 -2.89
N GLY A 442 -7.67 8.99 -2.45
CA GLY A 442 -8.11 9.69 -1.25
C GLY A 442 -9.56 10.16 -1.33
N LEU A 443 -9.98 10.70 -2.47
CA LEU A 443 -11.38 11.06 -2.72
C LEU A 443 -12.31 9.83 -2.69
N CYS A 444 -11.87 8.71 -3.26
CA CYS A 444 -12.64 7.46 -3.24
C CYS A 444 -12.81 6.95 -1.80
N LEU A 445 -11.76 6.98 -0.99
CA LEU A 445 -11.79 6.52 0.40
C LEU A 445 -12.62 7.46 1.28
N ALA A 446 -12.40 8.77 1.19
CA ALA A 446 -13.15 9.76 1.96
C ALA A 446 -14.64 9.74 1.59
N GLY A 447 -14.97 9.71 0.30
CA GLY A 447 -16.34 9.60 -0.18
C GLY A 447 -17.00 8.27 0.19
N GLY A 448 -16.24 7.16 0.17
CA GLY A 448 -16.72 5.84 0.57
C GLY A 448 -17.03 5.76 2.06
N VAL A 449 -16.17 6.31 2.91
CA VAL A 449 -16.41 6.43 4.36
C VAL A 449 -17.62 7.31 4.64
N ALA A 450 -17.72 8.49 4.01
CA ALA A 450 -18.85 9.38 4.17
C ALA A 450 -20.17 8.73 3.72
N SER A 451 -20.15 8.02 2.59
CA SER A 451 -21.30 7.27 2.08
C SER A 451 -21.68 6.12 3.02
N HIS A 452 -20.70 5.38 3.56
CA HIS A 452 -20.95 4.30 4.50
C HIS A 452 -21.58 4.82 5.80
N VAL A 453 -21.07 5.92 6.35
CA VAL A 453 -21.63 6.56 7.55
C VAL A 453 -23.05 7.05 7.28
N LEU A 454 -23.28 7.75 6.17
CA LEU A 454 -24.61 8.24 5.78
C LEU A 454 -25.62 7.10 5.67
N LEU A 455 -25.29 6.07 4.90
CA LEU A 455 -26.19 4.94 4.63
C LEU A 455 -26.42 4.06 5.85
N ARG A 456 -25.46 4.02 6.79
CA ARG A 456 -25.64 3.34 8.07
C ARG A 456 -26.57 4.12 9.01
N SER A 457 -26.46 5.45 9.01
CA SER A 457 -27.29 6.33 9.86
C SER A 457 -28.69 6.53 9.30
N VAL A 458 -28.84 6.53 7.96
CA VAL A 458 -30.11 6.74 7.26
C VAL A 458 -30.25 5.69 6.15
N PRO A 459 -30.65 4.44 6.48
CA PRO A 459 -30.76 3.36 5.49
C PRO A 459 -31.72 3.67 4.33
N GLU A 460 -32.79 4.43 4.61
CA GLU A 460 -33.78 4.89 3.62
C GLU A 460 -33.15 5.79 2.54
N ALA A 461 -31.99 6.40 2.83
CA ALA A 461 -31.27 7.23 1.87
C ALA A 461 -30.55 6.44 0.77
N LEU A 462 -30.58 5.09 0.79
CA LEU A 462 -29.89 4.25 -0.20
C LEU A 462 -30.30 4.58 -1.64
N LEU A 463 -31.60 4.62 -1.92
CA LEU A 463 -32.10 4.92 -3.26
C LEU A 463 -31.77 6.35 -3.72
N PRO A 464 -32.09 7.42 -2.96
CA PRO A 464 -31.76 8.78 -3.38
C PRO A 464 -30.24 9.00 -3.48
N TRP A 465 -29.42 8.40 -2.60
CA TRP A 465 -27.96 8.42 -2.72
C TRP A 465 -27.47 7.72 -3.99
N ALA A 466 -28.01 6.54 -4.32
CA ALA A 466 -27.63 5.82 -5.53
C ALA A 466 -28.01 6.59 -6.80
N LEU A 467 -29.20 7.19 -6.83
CA LEU A 467 -29.64 8.07 -7.92
C LEU A 467 -28.76 9.32 -8.04
N ALA A 468 -28.35 9.91 -6.90
CA ALA A 468 -27.42 11.04 -6.89
C ALA A 468 -26.04 10.64 -7.44
N MET A 469 -25.49 9.49 -7.05
CA MET A 469 -24.22 8.97 -7.57
C MET A 469 -24.29 8.64 -9.08
N ALA A 470 -25.40 8.05 -9.52
CA ALA A 470 -25.63 7.78 -10.95
C ALA A 470 -25.74 9.08 -11.76
N SER A 471 -26.49 10.06 -11.26
CA SER A 471 -26.66 11.38 -11.88
C SER A 471 -25.34 12.15 -11.94
N LEU A 472 -24.57 12.14 -10.83
CA LEU A 472 -23.24 12.72 -10.76
C LEU A 472 -22.29 12.08 -11.77
N THR A 473 -22.31 10.75 -11.86
CA THR A 473 -21.49 9.99 -12.82
C THR A 473 -21.86 10.36 -14.26
N ALA A 474 -23.14 10.32 -14.61
CA ALA A 474 -23.63 10.65 -15.95
C ALA A 474 -23.30 12.10 -16.32
N GLY A 475 -23.51 13.05 -15.40
CA GLY A 475 -23.18 14.46 -15.59
C GLY A 475 -21.68 14.69 -15.79
N LEU A 476 -20.83 14.14 -14.91
CA LEU A 476 -19.37 14.27 -15.01
C LEU A 476 -18.81 13.60 -16.25
N MET A 477 -19.25 12.38 -16.57
CA MET A 477 -18.87 11.67 -17.80
C MET A 477 -19.31 12.46 -19.04
N GLY A 478 -20.58 12.87 -19.10
CA GLY A 478 -21.11 13.65 -20.23
C GLY A 478 -20.34 14.95 -20.45
N TRP A 479 -20.06 15.69 -19.38
CA TRP A 479 -19.26 16.91 -19.41
C TRP A 479 -17.82 16.64 -19.88
N ARG A 480 -17.14 15.66 -19.28
CA ARG A 480 -15.77 15.30 -19.65
C ARG A 480 -15.66 14.76 -21.07
N TRP A 481 -16.66 14.02 -21.55
CA TRP A 481 -16.70 13.54 -22.93
C TRP A 481 -16.75 14.70 -23.92
N ARG A 482 -17.59 15.71 -23.66
CA ARG A 482 -17.63 16.94 -24.48
C ARG A 482 -16.30 17.68 -24.48
N LEU A 483 -15.65 17.78 -23.31
CA LEU A 483 -14.32 18.39 -23.20
C LEU A 483 -13.27 17.61 -23.97
N LEU A 484 -13.24 16.27 -23.86
CA LEU A 484 -12.29 15.39 -24.55
C LEU A 484 -12.25 15.62 -26.06
N LEU A 485 -13.40 15.93 -26.67
CA LEU A 485 -13.51 16.22 -28.10
C LEU A 485 -12.99 17.62 -28.49
N ARG A 486 -12.80 18.51 -27.51
CA ARG A 486 -12.22 19.85 -27.70
C ARG A 486 -10.73 19.90 -27.37
N LEU A 487 -10.22 18.92 -26.64
CA LEU A 487 -8.80 18.84 -26.27
C LEU A 487 -7.92 18.61 -27.52
N PRO A 488 -6.63 19.02 -27.46
CA PRO A 488 -5.67 18.68 -28.49
C PRO A 488 -5.57 17.15 -28.67
N GLN A 489 -5.05 16.70 -29.82
CA GLN A 489 -4.86 15.27 -30.10
C GLN A 489 -4.11 14.58 -28.95
N ALA A 490 -4.58 13.43 -28.48
CA ALA A 490 -4.08 12.82 -27.25
C ALA A 490 -2.64 12.28 -27.35
N LEU A 491 -2.23 11.79 -28.53
CA LEU A 491 -0.93 11.13 -28.74
C LEU A 491 -0.02 11.93 -29.68
N PRO A 492 1.30 11.92 -29.49
CA PRO A 492 2.01 11.35 -28.34
C PRO A 492 1.67 12.08 -27.04
N ALA A 493 1.52 11.31 -25.96
CA ALA A 493 1.19 11.84 -24.65
C ALA A 493 2.31 12.75 -24.16
N GLY A 494 1.93 13.92 -23.65
CA GLY A 494 2.89 14.86 -23.07
C GLY A 494 3.66 15.74 -24.05
N ARG A 495 3.27 15.79 -25.33
CA ARG A 495 3.94 16.62 -26.33
C ARG A 495 3.87 18.14 -26.06
N LEU A 496 2.98 18.57 -25.16
CA LEU A 496 2.75 19.98 -24.77
C LEU A 496 3.08 20.24 -23.28
N ALA A 497 3.80 19.34 -22.61
CA ALA A 497 3.90 19.25 -21.14
C ALA A 497 4.92 20.17 -20.46
#